data_AF-A0A2N5XE02-F1
#
_entry.id   AF-A0A2N5XE02-F1
#
_cell.length_a   1.000
_cell.length_b   1.000
_cell.length_c   1.000
_cell.angle_alpha   90.00
_cell.angle_beta   90.00
_cell.angle_gamma   90.00
#
_symmetry.space_group_name_H-M   'P 1'
#
loop_
_entity.id
_entity.type
_entity.pdbx_description
1 polymer ?
#
loop_
_entity_poly.entity_id
_entity_poly.type
_entity_poly.pdbx_seq_one_letter_code
_entity_poly.pdbx_strand_id
1 'polypeptide(L)' 'MNLTGNSIVAGRDVPGTGEAWRGVAAATGEPMGPNLRDASPDHVARAAELAAAAARDYRT' A
#
# COMPACT_ATOMS: atom_id res chain seq x y z
N MET A 1 -7.90 13.49 6.61
CA MET A 1 -7.77 12.02 6.59
C MET A 1 -6.37 11.69 7.11
N ASN A 2 -6.25 10.86 8.14
CA ASN A 2 -4.94 10.48 8.67
C ASN A 2 -4.32 9.41 7.76
N LEU A 3 -3.06 9.57 7.39
CA LEU A 3 -2.32 8.53 6.68
C LEU A 3 -2.08 7.36 7.64
N THR A 4 -2.48 6.16 7.24
CA THR A 4 -2.37 4.92 8.04
C THR A 4 -1.06 4.19 7.79
N GLY A 5 -0.47 4.38 6.61
CA GLY A 5 0.70 3.64 6.16
C GLY A 5 0.39 2.22 5.67
N ASN A 6 -0.89 1.90 5.52
CA ASN A 6 -1.36 0.64 4.97
C ASN A 6 -1.42 0.71 3.44
N SER A 7 -1.25 -0.45 2.81
CA SER A 7 -1.60 -0.63 1.40
C SER A 7 -3.12 -0.62 1.23
N ILE A 8 -3.60 -0.18 0.07
CA ILE A 8 -5.01 -0.31 -0.30
C ILE A 8 -5.14 -1.45 -1.30
N VAL A 9 -5.82 -2.53 -0.92
CA VAL A 9 -6.03 -3.72 -1.76
C VAL A 9 -7.52 -3.98 -1.88
N ALA A 10 -8.05 -3.93 -3.12
CA ALA A 10 -9.49 -4.08 -3.40
C ALA A 10 -10.38 -3.19 -2.50
N GLY A 11 -9.96 -1.95 -2.28
CA GLY A 11 -10.68 -0.96 -1.46
C GLY A 11 -10.57 -1.13 0.05
N ARG A 12 -9.69 -2.01 0.55
CA ARG A 12 -9.46 -2.23 1.98
C ARG A 12 -8.04 -1.82 2.37
N ASP A 13 -7.91 -1.21 3.55
CA ASP A 13 -6.62 -1.03 4.21
C ASP A 13 -6.03 -2.39 4.62
N VAL A 14 -4.81 -2.68 4.17
CA VAL A 14 -4.07 -3.89 4.48
C VAL A 14 -2.68 -3.51 5.01
N PRO A 15 -2.35 -3.84 6.27
CA PRO A 15 -1.02 -3.59 6.82
C PRO A 15 0.07 -4.30 6.01
N GLY A 16 1.15 -3.60 5.68
CA GLY A 16 2.33 -4.19 5.05
C GLY A 16 3.04 -5.16 6.01
N THR A 17 3.64 -6.21 5.46
CA THR A 17 4.38 -7.24 6.21
C THR A 17 5.87 -7.29 5.84
N GLY A 18 6.28 -6.53 4.84
CA GLY A 18 7.68 -6.38 4.42
C GLY A 18 8.46 -5.44 5.33
N GLU A 19 9.61 -4.98 4.84
CA GLU A 19 10.52 -4.10 5.57
C GLU A 19 9.86 -2.77 5.94
N ALA A 20 10.22 -2.25 7.11
CA ALA A 20 9.72 -0.98 7.58
C ALA A 20 10.54 0.18 6.98
N TRP A 21 9.85 1.25 6.57
CA TRP A 21 10.49 2.44 6.04
C TRP A 21 9.68 3.69 6.38
N ARG A 22 10.26 4.86 6.10
CA ARG A 22 9.64 6.14 6.41
C ARG A 22 9.96 7.16 5.34
N GLY A 23 8.95 7.91 4.91
CA GLY A 23 9.15 9.07 4.04
C GLY A 23 9.78 10.22 4.82
N VAL A 24 10.65 10.98 4.17
CA VAL A 24 11.27 12.19 4.72
C VAL A 24 11.10 13.35 3.76
N ALA A 25 10.93 14.56 4.29
CA ALA A 25 10.87 15.78 3.50
C ALA A 25 12.26 16.06 2.92
N ALA A 26 12.38 16.13 1.59
CA ALA A 26 13.69 16.29 0.93
C ALA A 26 14.44 17.56 1.36
N ALA A 27 13.73 18.64 1.68
CA ALA A 27 14.32 19.93 2.04
C ALA A 27 14.87 19.97 3.49
N THR A 28 14.26 19.23 4.42
CA THR A 28 14.56 19.34 5.86
C THR A 28 15.07 18.04 6.47
N GLY A 29 14.89 16.91 5.79
CA GLY A 29 15.16 15.57 6.32
C GLY A 29 14.14 15.10 7.36
N GLU A 30 13.11 15.90 7.65
CA GLU A 30 12.15 15.57 8.70
C GLU A 30 11.20 14.44 8.26
N PRO A 31 10.84 13.54 9.19
CA PRO A 31 9.80 12.52 8.98
C PRO A 31 8.49 13.07 8.42
N MET A 32 7.95 12.39 7.40
CA MET A 32 6.62 12.64 6.86
C MET A 32 5.70 11.45 7.11
N GLY A 33 4.58 11.69 7.81
CA GLY A 33 3.52 10.71 8.00
C GLY A 33 3.88 9.54 8.94
N PRO A 34 3.08 8.46 8.89
CA PRO A 34 3.29 7.28 9.73
C PRO A 34 4.52 6.49 9.31
N ASN A 35 4.91 5.53 10.14
CA ASN A 35 5.86 4.51 9.73
C ASN A 35 5.19 3.58 8.70
N LEU A 36 5.86 3.32 7.59
CA LEU A 36 5.34 2.55 6.47
C LEU A 36 5.95 1.15 6.49
N ARG A 37 5.29 0.20 5.83
CA ARG A 37 5.82 -1.14 5.61
C ARG A 37 5.56 -1.56 4.19
N ASP A 38 6.55 -2.21 3.57
CA ASP A 38 6.39 -2.75 2.24
C ASP A 38 5.32 -3.84 2.18
N ALA A 39 4.68 -3.96 1.01
CA ALA A 39 3.90 -5.14 0.71
C ALA A 39 4.85 -6.33 0.50
N SER A 40 4.57 -7.47 1.14
CA SER A 40 5.29 -8.70 0.82
C SER A 40 4.97 -9.17 -0.61
N PRO A 41 5.81 -10.02 -1.22
CA PRO A 41 5.50 -10.63 -2.52
C PRO A 41 4.11 -11.29 -2.55
N ASP A 42 3.69 -11.96 -1.48
CA ASP A 42 2.36 -12.58 -1.37
C ASP A 42 1.23 -11.55 -1.39
N HIS A 43 1.41 -10.40 -0.71
CA HIS A 43 0.45 -9.30 -0.78
C HIS A 43 0.35 -8.71 -2.20
N VAL A 44 1.49 -8.58 -2.89
CA VAL A 44 1.52 -8.09 -4.28
C VAL A 44 0.81 -9.08 -5.21
N ALA A 45 1.09 -10.38 -5.09
CA ALA A 45 0.43 -11.43 -5.86
C ALA A 45 -1.09 -11.41 -5.64
N ARG A 46 -1.52 -11.35 -4.37
CA ARG A 46 -2.94 -11.29 -4.03
C ARG A 46 -3.63 -10.04 -4.56
N ALA A 47 -2.97 -8.89 -4.50
CA ALA A 47 -3.49 -7.65 -5.05
C ALA A 47 -3.66 -7.73 -6.57
N ALA A 48 -2.69 -8.34 -7.27
CA ALA A 48 -2.75 -8.54 -8.72
C ALA A 48 -3.92 -9.47 -9.13
N GLU A 49 -4.15 -10.57 -8.41
CA GLU A 49 -5.29 -11.46 -8.64
C GLU A 49 -6.63 -10.73 -8.51
N LEU A 50 -6.79 -9.94 -7.44
CA LEU A 50 -8.01 -9.19 -7.18
C LEU A 50 -8.25 -8.11 -8.24
N ALA A 51 -7.19 -7.40 -8.64
CA ALA A 51 -7.26 -6.42 -9.72
C ALA A 51 -7.65 -7.08 -11.06
N ALA A 52 -7.06 -8.24 -11.39
CA ALA A 52 -7.39 -8.98 -12.60
C ALA A 52 -8.84 -9.47 -12.62
N ALA A 53 -9.38 -9.89 -11.46
CA ALA A 53 -10.78 -10.27 -11.33
C ALA A 53 -11.70 -9.06 -11.56
N ALA A 54 -11.45 -7.95 -10.87
CA ALA A 54 -12.26 -6.73 -10.96
C ALA A 54 -12.18 -6.05 -12.34
N ALA A 55 -11.06 -6.20 -13.07
CA ALA A 55 -10.88 -5.62 -14.38
C ALA A 55 -11.89 -6.13 -15.42
N ARG A 56 -12.44 -7.34 -15.25
CA ARG A 56 -13.52 -7.84 -16.11
C ARG A 56 -14.83 -7.10 -15.85
N ASP A 57 -15.19 -6.96 -14.58
CA ASP A 57 -16.43 -6.31 -14.16
C ASP A 57 -16.41 -4.79 -14.44
N TYR A 58 -15.23 -4.16 -14.36
CA TYR A 58 -15.08 -2.73 -14.66
C TYR A 58 -15.26 -2.38 -16.14
N ARG A 59 -15.02 -3.33 -17.05
CA ARG A 59 -15.05 -3.07 -18.51
C ARG A 59 -16.45 -3.12 -19.12
N THR A 60 -17.46 -3.49 -18.35
CA THR A 60 -18.87 -3.59 -18.77
C THR A 60 -19.67 -2.40 -18.28
#